data_AF-A0A848CRL9-F1
#
_entry.id   AF-A0A848CRL9-F1
#
_cell.length_a   1.000
_cell.length_b   1.000
_cell.length_c   1.000
_cell.angle_alpha   90.00
_cell.angle_beta   90.00
_cell.angle_gamma   90.00
#
_symmetry.space_group_name_H-M   'P 1'
#
loop_
_entity.id
_entity.type
_entity.pdbx_description
1 polymer ?
#
loop_
_entity_poly.entity_id
_entity_poly.type
_entity_poly.pdbx_seq_one_letter_code
_entity_poly.pdbx_strand_id
1 'polypeptide(L)'
;MDNKSKIIKGVYKFECNAPRGWLYYYSSSDGKVDGLYTGKGQAKPLGFYHPCSKKHEASTTDPFYDGFVDYNENGNQDPNEGVIVWIERRGWSWDAHATKDLKKDTWEKAKS
;
A
#
# COMPACT_ATOMS: atom_id res chain seq x y z
N MET A 1 -24.30 -23.52 8.85
CA MET A 1 -23.62 -22.25 9.16
C MET A 1 -22.32 -22.29 8.38
N ASP A 2 -22.35 -21.70 7.21
CA ASP A 2 -21.37 -21.94 6.16
C ASP A 2 -20.08 -21.22 6.52
N ASN A 3 -19.11 -22.00 6.98
CA ASN A 3 -17.75 -21.55 7.14
C ASN A 3 -17.20 -21.36 5.72
N LYS A 4 -17.47 -20.19 5.12
CA LYS A 4 -16.80 -19.76 3.89
C LYS A 4 -15.33 -19.55 4.26
N SER A 5 -14.58 -20.65 4.24
CA SER A 5 -13.14 -20.66 4.17
C SER A 5 -12.78 -19.68 3.05
N LYS A 6 -12.35 -18.49 3.44
CA LYS A 6 -11.82 -17.49 2.53
C LYS A 6 -10.55 -18.15 2.00
N ILE A 7 -10.64 -18.84 0.86
CA ILE A 7 -9.49 -19.48 0.23
C ILE A 7 -8.49 -18.34 0.01
N ILE A 8 -7.43 -18.29 0.81
CA ILE A 8 -6.39 -17.29 0.67
C ILE A 8 -5.59 -17.69 -0.57
N LYS A 9 -6.04 -17.21 -1.73
CA LYS A 9 -5.27 -17.27 -2.97
C LYS A 9 -4.04 -16.40 -2.78
N GLY A 10 -2.92 -16.99 -2.39
CA GLY A 10 -1.61 -16.34 -2.21
C GLY A 10 -1.56 -15.23 -1.15
N VAL A 11 -0.42 -15.11 -0.48
CA VAL A 11 -0.15 -14.03 0.48
C VAL A 11 1.13 -13.32 0.08
N TYR A 12 1.08 -12.00 -0.04
CA TYR A 12 2.26 -11.15 -0.10
C TYR A 12 2.76 -10.87 1.31
N LYS A 13 4.06 -11.07 1.55
CA LYS A 13 4.75 -10.57 2.72
C LYS A 13 5.54 -9.32 2.35
N PHE A 14 5.20 -8.20 2.96
CA PHE A 14 5.90 -6.94 2.76
C PHE A 14 6.17 -6.25 4.10
N GLU A 15 7.21 -5.42 4.16
CA GLU A 15 7.53 -4.67 5.37
C GLU A 15 6.93 -3.25 5.29
N CYS A 16 6.23 -2.85 6.35
CA CYS A 16 5.72 -1.48 6.50
C CYS A 16 6.87 -0.57 6.97
N ASN A 17 7.72 -0.19 6.01
CA ASN A 17 8.98 0.52 6.20
C ASN A 17 9.02 1.89 5.52
N ALA A 18 7.92 2.36 4.92
CA ALA A 18 7.87 3.71 4.39
C ALA A 18 8.13 4.74 5.50
N PRO A 19 8.90 5.82 5.26
CA PRO A 19 9.17 6.81 6.28
C PRO A 19 7.89 7.52 6.74
N ARG A 20 7.91 8.06 7.96
CA ARG A 20 6.80 8.85 8.51
C ARG A 20 6.56 10.13 7.70
N GLY A 21 5.32 10.61 7.65
CA GLY A 21 4.94 11.86 6.98
C GLY A 21 3.47 11.86 6.56
N TRP A 22 3.05 12.83 5.76
CA TRP A 22 1.68 12.85 5.21
C TRP A 22 1.57 11.81 4.10
N LEU A 23 0.73 10.79 4.30
CA LEU A 23 0.59 9.71 3.34
C LEU A 23 -0.55 9.98 2.38
N TYR A 24 -0.27 9.81 1.10
CA TYR A 24 -1.24 9.89 0.01
C TYR A 24 -1.23 8.61 -0.81
N TYR A 25 -2.35 8.31 -1.45
CA TYR A 25 -2.47 7.22 -2.42
C TYR A 25 -3.32 7.63 -3.62
N TYR A 26 -3.12 6.94 -4.75
CA TYR A 26 -3.93 7.09 -5.95
C TYR A 26 -4.95 5.94 -6.00
N SER A 27 -6.23 6.27 -5.86
CA SER A 27 -7.30 5.25 -5.93
C SER A 27 -7.53 4.68 -7.33
N SER A 28 -7.00 5.34 -8.36
CA SER A 28 -7.03 4.87 -9.75
C SER A 28 -5.67 4.26 -10.07
N SER A 29 -5.64 3.15 -10.80
CA SER A 29 -4.39 2.57 -11.30
C SER A 29 -3.97 3.23 -12.61
N ASP A 30 -2.66 3.32 -12.85
CA ASP A 30 -2.08 3.68 -14.15
C ASP A 30 -1.61 2.44 -14.94
N GLY A 31 -1.99 1.24 -14.49
CA GLY A 31 -1.58 -0.05 -15.06
C GLY A 31 -0.44 -0.72 -14.30
N LYS A 32 0.18 -0.03 -13.33
CA LYS A 32 1.23 -0.58 -12.46
C LYS A 32 0.91 -0.27 -11.00
N VAL A 33 1.73 -0.87 -10.13
CA VAL A 33 1.83 -0.55 -8.70
C VAL A 33 3.31 -0.67 -8.36
N ASP A 34 4.07 0.38 -8.67
CA ASP A 34 5.53 0.45 -8.56
C ASP A 34 5.99 1.70 -7.77
N GLY A 35 5.06 2.38 -7.12
CA GLY A 35 5.31 3.58 -6.33
C GLY A 35 5.48 4.84 -7.16
N LEU A 36 5.29 4.79 -8.48
CA LEU A 36 5.33 5.97 -9.35
C LEU A 36 4.00 6.08 -10.11
N TYR A 37 3.19 7.07 -9.76
CA TYR A 37 1.94 7.29 -10.46
C TYR A 37 2.12 8.21 -11.67
N THR A 38 1.80 7.70 -12.86
CA THR A 38 1.86 8.46 -14.13
C THR A 38 0.50 8.67 -14.79
N GLY A 39 -0.57 8.30 -14.08
CA GLY A 39 -1.95 8.44 -14.55
C GLY A 39 -2.53 9.84 -14.42
N LYS A 40 -3.86 9.94 -14.59
CA LYS A 40 -4.63 11.20 -14.50
C LYS A 40 -5.46 11.34 -13.22
N GLY A 41 -5.37 10.36 -12.31
CA GLY A 41 -6.08 10.35 -11.04
C GLY A 41 -5.52 11.37 -10.05
N GLN A 42 -6.35 11.76 -9.09
CA GLN A 42 -5.96 12.66 -7.99
C GLN A 42 -5.49 11.86 -6.78
N ALA A 43 -4.44 12.35 -6.13
CA ALA A 43 -3.94 11.83 -4.86
C ALA A 43 -4.98 12.07 -3.75
N LYS A 44 -5.16 11.08 -2.87
CA LYS A 44 -6.08 11.16 -1.73
C LYS A 44 -5.29 11.07 -0.43
N PRO A 45 -5.47 12.01 0.52
CA PRO A 45 -4.79 11.96 1.80
C PRO A 45 -5.34 10.81 2.65
N LEU A 46 -4.43 10.09 3.30
CA LEU A 46 -4.72 9.13 4.38
C LEU A 46 -4.41 9.71 5.76
N GLY A 47 -3.76 10.86 5.80
CA GLY A 47 -3.39 11.57 7.03
C GLY A 47 -1.92 11.39 7.39
N PHE A 48 -1.58 11.84 8.61
CA PHE A 48 -0.22 11.72 9.12
C PHE A 48 0.09 10.28 9.51
N TYR A 49 0.98 9.66 8.74
CA TYR A 49 1.34 8.26 8.80
C TYR A 49 2.62 8.02 9.60
N HIS A 50 2.66 6.88 10.29
CA HIS A 50 3.84 6.36 10.98
C HIS A 50 4.07 4.90 10.58
N PRO A 51 5.31 4.50 10.23
CA PRO A 51 5.62 3.09 9.97
C PRO A 51 5.42 2.26 11.24
N CYS A 52 4.86 1.06 11.07
CA CYS A 52 4.76 0.11 12.16
C CYS A 52 6.03 -0.76 12.32
N SER A 53 6.93 -0.73 11.32
CA SER A 53 8.18 -1.51 11.25
C SER A 53 7.96 -3.02 11.40
N LYS A 54 6.81 -3.52 10.90
CA LYS A 54 6.46 -4.94 10.92
C LYS A 54 6.29 -5.47 9.50
N LYS A 55 6.47 -6.78 9.37
CA LYS A 55 6.08 -7.53 8.18
C LYS A 55 4.58 -7.82 8.24
N HIS A 56 3.89 -7.53 7.15
CA HIS A 56 2.47 -7.78 6.97
C HIS A 56 2.22 -8.87 5.95
N GLU A 57 1.20 -9.67 6.22
CA GLU A 57 0.64 -10.65 5.29
C GLU A 57 -0.64 -10.09 4.69
N ALA A 58 -0.61 -9.80 3.41
CA ALA A 58 -1.75 -9.29 2.65
C ALA A 58 -2.16 -10.31 1.59
N SER A 59 -3.46 -10.48 1.37
CA SER A 59 -3.93 -11.37 0.31
C SER A 59 -3.44 -10.84 -1.03
N THR A 60 -3.07 -11.73 -1.97
CA THR A 60 -2.77 -11.27 -3.35
C THR A 60 -4.00 -10.67 -4.05
N THR A 61 -5.19 -10.86 -3.49
CA THR A 61 -6.44 -10.24 -3.95
C THR A 61 -6.73 -8.89 -3.30
N ASP A 62 -5.99 -8.49 -2.26
CA ASP A 62 -6.16 -7.17 -1.65
C ASP A 62 -5.64 -6.09 -2.60
N PRO A 63 -6.30 -4.92 -2.65
CA PRO A 63 -5.84 -3.83 -3.48
C PRO A 63 -4.60 -3.18 -2.87
N PHE A 64 -3.59 -3.00 -3.73
CA PHE A 64 -2.41 -2.18 -3.46
C PHE A 64 -2.45 -0.99 -4.42
N TYR A 65 -1.94 0.15 -3.97
CA TYR A 65 -2.01 1.41 -4.71
C TYR A 65 -0.63 2.05 -4.77
N ASP A 66 -0.37 2.80 -5.84
CA ASP A 66 0.70 3.79 -5.81
C ASP A 66 0.36 4.90 -4.82
N GLY A 67 1.38 5.39 -4.14
CA GLY A 67 1.27 6.50 -3.23
C GLY A 67 2.61 7.17 -3.00
N PHE A 68 2.62 8.12 -2.10
CA PHE A 68 3.81 8.87 -1.72
C PHE A 68 3.67 9.38 -0.30
N VAL A 69 4.81 9.57 0.36
CA VAL A 69 4.89 10.29 1.62
C VAL A 69 5.34 11.70 1.29
N ASP A 70 4.45 12.65 1.49
CA ASP A 70 4.66 14.07 1.20
C ASP A 70 5.43 14.71 2.37
N TYR A 71 6.66 15.16 2.09
CA TYR A 71 7.52 15.80 3.08
C TYR A 71 7.46 17.33 3.05
N ASN A 72 6.95 17.93 1.98
CA ASN A 72 6.88 19.38 1.82
C ASN A 72 5.43 19.93 1.86
N GLU A 73 4.46 19.04 2.06
CA GLU A 73 3.03 19.30 2.21
C GLU A 73 2.40 19.98 0.97
N ASN A 74 2.94 19.70 -0.23
CA ASN A 74 2.44 20.25 -1.48
C ASN A 74 1.27 19.42 -2.09
N GLY A 75 0.97 18.24 -1.54
CA GLY A 75 -0.07 17.33 -1.98
C GLY A 75 0.22 16.59 -3.29
N ASN A 76 1.44 16.65 -3.79
CA ASN A 76 1.92 16.05 -5.04
C ASN A 76 3.07 15.10 -4.78
N GLN A 77 3.24 14.11 -5.66
CA GLN A 77 4.35 13.18 -5.58
C GLN A 77 5.63 13.81 -6.11
N ASP A 78 6.62 14.05 -5.25
CA ASP A 78 7.95 14.46 -5.67
C ASP A 78 8.88 13.25 -5.96
N PRO A 79 9.99 13.46 -6.69
CA PRO A 79 10.98 12.41 -6.92
C PRO A 79 11.47 11.79 -5.61
N ASN A 80 11.51 10.45 -5.57
CA ASN A 80 11.89 9.62 -4.42
C ASN A 80 10.88 9.54 -3.26
N GLU A 81 9.70 10.15 -3.35
CA GLU A 81 8.67 10.02 -2.31
C GLU A 81 7.79 8.76 -2.46
N GLY A 82 7.83 8.15 -3.65
CA GLY A 82 7.01 7.00 -4.04
C GLY A 82 7.04 5.83 -3.05
N VAL A 83 5.86 5.27 -2.77
CA VAL A 83 5.62 4.09 -1.93
C VAL A 83 4.51 3.24 -2.53
N ILE A 84 4.43 1.97 -2.13
CA ILE A 84 3.22 1.15 -2.33
C ILE A 84 2.39 1.22 -1.04
N VAL A 85 1.11 1.56 -1.19
CA VAL A 85 0.14 1.65 -0.10
C VAL A 85 -0.76 0.43 -0.09
N TRP A 86 -0.92 -0.17 1.10
CA TRP A 86 -1.90 -1.21 1.38
C TRP A 86 -2.89 -0.69 2.43
N ILE A 87 -4.19 -0.74 2.08
CA ILE A 87 -5.27 -0.35 3.00
C ILE A 87 -5.87 -1.64 3.56
N GLU A 88 -5.51 -1.94 4.80
CA GLU A 88 -6.00 -3.09 5.54
C GLU A 88 -7.41 -2.79 6.06
N ARG A 89 -8.42 -3.56 5.60
CA ARG A 89 -9.79 -3.44 6.09
C ARG A 89 -10.03 -4.40 7.26
N ARG A 90 -10.39 -3.86 8.42
CA ARG A 90 -10.72 -4.61 9.64
C ARG A 90 -12.16 -4.30 10.09
N GLY A 91 -13.13 -5.01 9.51
CA GLY A 91 -14.54 -4.77 9.81
C GLY A 91 -14.96 -3.35 9.40
N TRP A 92 -15.34 -2.52 10.39
CA TRP A 92 -15.72 -1.12 10.18
C TRP A 92 -14.54 -0.13 10.19
N SER A 93 -13.35 -0.58 10.58
CA SER A 93 -12.14 0.24 10.56
C SER A 93 -11.22 -0.12 9.38
N TRP A 94 -10.30 0.78 9.08
CA TRP A 94 -9.26 0.58 8.10
C TRP A 94 -7.96 1.18 8.62
N ASP A 95 -6.85 0.52 8.30
CA ASP A 95 -5.50 0.96 8.64
C ASP A 95 -4.68 1.06 7.35
N ALA A 96 -3.90 2.13 7.20
CA ALA A 96 -3.01 2.30 6.05
C ALA A 96 -1.58 1.90 6.41
N HIS A 97 -0.97 1.07 5.56
CA HIS A 97 0.42 0.65 5.64
C HIS A 97 1.13 1.02 4.34
N ALA A 98 2.41 1.35 4.41
CA ALA A 98 3.18 1.74 3.24
C ALA A 98 4.58 1.13 3.24
N THR A 99 5.07 0.81 2.05
CA THR A 99 6.40 0.22 1.86
C THR A 99 7.19 0.93 0.78
N LYS A 100 8.52 1.02 0.98
CA LYS A 100 9.50 1.46 -0.01
C LYS A 100 10.02 0.30 -0.87
N ASP A 101 9.62 -0.94 -0.60
CA ASP A 101 10.02 -2.11 -1.39
C ASP A 101 9.17 -2.20 -2.66
N LEU A 102 9.43 -1.32 -3.63
CA LEU A 102 8.54 -1.11 -4.80
C LEU A 102 8.49 -2.31 -5.77
N LYS A 103 9.44 -3.24 -5.68
CA LYS A 103 9.50 -4.44 -6.54
C LYS A 103 8.62 -5.56 -5.99
N LYS A 104 7.32 -5.44 -6.21
CA LYS A 104 6.29 -6.35 -5.69
C LYS A 104 6.48 -7.82 -6.11
N ASP A 105 7.08 -8.05 -7.27
CA ASP A 105 7.41 -9.38 -7.79
C ASP A 105 8.49 -10.09 -6.96
N THR A 106 9.33 -9.34 -6.25
CA THR A 106 10.35 -9.87 -5.35
C THR A 106 9.84 -10.13 -3.93
N TRP A 107 8.61 -9.72 -3.61
CA TRP A 107 8.04 -9.95 -2.29
C TRP A 107 7.84 -11.45 -2.04
N GLU A 108 8.18 -11.88 -0.83
CA GLU A 108 7.99 -13.27 -0.44
C GLU A 108 6.50 -13.62 -0.51
N LYS A 109 6.20 -14.72 -1.20
CA LYS A 109 4.84 -15.28 -1.28
C LYS A 109 4.73 -16.45 -0.30
N ALA A 110 3.71 -16.46 0.56
CA ALA A 110 3.46 -17.66 1.37
C ALA A 110 3.13 -18.83 0.44
N LYS A 111 3.69 -20.01 0.75
CA LYS A 111 3.31 -21.26 0.07
C LYS A 111 1.87 -21.59 0.47
N SER A 112 1.00 -21.74 -0.53
CA SER A 112 -0.40 -22.18 -0.38
C SER A 112 -0.50 -23.60 0.11
#